data_AF-A0A200H6M1-F1
#
_entry.id   AF-A0A200H6M1-F1
#
_cell.length_a   1.000
_cell.length_b   1.000
_cell.length_c   1.000
_cell.angle_alpha   90.00
_cell.angle_beta   90.00
_cell.angle_gamma   90.00
#
_symmetry.space_group_name_H-M   'P 1'
#
loop_
_entity.id
_entity.type
_entity.pdbx_description
1 polymer ?
#
loop_
_entity_poly.entity_id
_entity_poly.type
_entity_poly.pdbx_seq_one_letter_code
_entity_poly.pdbx_strand_id
1 'polypeptide(L)'
;MNHEQPKHPSEREPLIGDHFINHLIAAAPNTEAAERIRDAYDYHGTAMAAFLGLDDINPYGEHIALDFLNCYHGEYARMSDLVDELIEERGWLLALEQVYEEHPELEFLLTFDREGVTDLLEMRYDIVDLGELYVFEK
;
A
#
# COMPACT_ATOMS: atom_id res chain seq x y z
N MET A 1 27.63 -16.68 22.33
CA MET A 1 26.36 -15.96 22.47
C MET A 1 26.31 -14.99 21.32
N ASN A 2 25.55 -15.33 20.26
CA ASN A 2 25.38 -14.43 19.13
C ASN A 2 24.44 -13.32 19.58
N HIS A 3 24.97 -12.12 19.72
CA HIS A 3 24.16 -10.91 19.82
C HIS A 3 23.64 -10.61 18.41
N GLU A 4 22.44 -11.07 18.10
CA GLU A 4 21.72 -10.55 16.95
C GLU A 4 21.48 -9.06 17.19
N GLN A 5 22.02 -8.23 16.29
CA GLN A 5 21.70 -6.80 16.26
C GLN A 5 20.18 -6.63 16.11
N PRO A 6 19.57 -5.62 16.76
CA PRO A 6 18.17 -5.33 16.53
C PRO A 6 17.98 -4.96 15.05
N LYS A 7 17.20 -5.77 14.34
CA LYS A 7 16.82 -5.54 12.94
C LYS A 7 16.23 -4.15 12.76
N HIS A 8 16.55 -3.51 11.65
CA HIS A 8 15.98 -2.22 11.26
C HIS A 8 14.44 -2.37 11.16
N PRO A 9 13.61 -1.35 11.45
CA PRO A 9 12.15 -1.45 11.37
C PRO A 9 11.66 -2.00 10.02
N SER A 10 12.38 -1.70 8.93
CA SER A 10 12.15 -2.18 7.57
C SER A 10 12.52 -3.66 7.30
N GLU A 11 13.14 -4.36 8.26
CA GLU A 11 13.58 -5.77 8.15
C GLU A 11 12.76 -6.73 9.02
N ARG A 12 11.72 -6.21 9.71
CA ARG A 12 10.77 -7.04 10.43
C ARG A 12 9.72 -7.47 9.43
N GLU A 13 9.60 -8.79 9.18
CA GLU A 13 8.37 -9.33 8.59
C GLU A 13 7.23 -8.82 9.46
N PRO A 14 6.35 -7.96 8.92
CA PRO A 14 5.30 -7.41 9.73
C PRO A 14 4.36 -8.57 10.01
N LEU A 15 4.21 -8.92 11.28
CA LEU A 15 3.15 -9.82 11.71
C LEU A 15 1.85 -9.08 11.40
N ILE A 16 1.32 -9.21 10.19
CA ILE A 16 0.06 -8.59 9.73
C ILE A 16 -0.91 -9.73 9.40
N GLY A 17 -2.21 -9.50 9.65
CA GLY A 17 -3.28 -10.49 9.55
C GLY A 17 -3.94 -10.79 10.89
N ASP A 18 -4.62 -11.93 11.01
CA ASP A 18 -5.46 -12.26 12.18
C ASP A 18 -4.73 -12.14 13.52
N HIS A 19 -3.46 -12.55 13.59
CA HIS A 19 -2.68 -12.46 14.82
C HIS A 19 -2.41 -11.02 15.26
N PHE A 20 -2.13 -10.13 14.31
CA PHE A 20 -1.94 -8.70 14.56
C PHE A 20 -3.21 -8.05 15.09
N ILE A 21 -4.32 -8.31 14.41
CA ILE A 21 -5.63 -7.76 14.78
C ILE A 21 -6.04 -8.25 16.16
N ASN A 22 -5.88 -9.55 16.44
CA ASN A 22 -6.14 -10.09 17.76
C ASN A 22 -5.27 -9.45 18.85
N HIS A 23 -4.02 -9.13 18.53
CA HIS A 23 -3.14 -8.39 19.45
C HIS A 23 -3.65 -6.96 19.70
N LEU A 24 -4.02 -6.22 18.66
CA LEU A 24 -4.58 -4.87 18.78
C LEU A 24 -5.88 -4.87 19.59
N ILE A 25 -6.79 -5.81 19.32
CA ILE A 25 -8.05 -5.97 20.06
C ILE A 25 -7.77 -6.25 21.54
N ALA A 26 -6.82 -7.14 21.85
CA ALA A 26 -6.47 -7.48 23.23
C ALA A 26 -5.76 -6.34 23.97
N ALA A 27 -5.02 -5.49 23.26
CA ALA A 27 -4.30 -4.34 23.79
C ALA A 27 -5.13 -3.05 23.81
N ALA A 28 -6.38 -3.09 23.32
CA ALA A 28 -7.24 -1.92 23.21
C ALA A 28 -7.49 -1.25 24.57
N PRO A 29 -7.55 0.09 24.62
CA PRO A 29 -7.71 0.83 25.88
C PRO A 29 -9.09 0.64 26.53
N ASN A 30 -10.09 0.25 25.75
CA ASN A 30 -11.44 -0.03 26.22
C ASN A 30 -12.17 -0.95 25.22
N THR A 31 -13.34 -1.46 25.64
CA THR A 31 -14.15 -2.38 24.84
C THR A 31 -14.62 -1.75 23.52
N GLU A 32 -14.96 -0.47 23.52
CA GLU A 32 -15.44 0.22 22.32
C GLU A 32 -14.35 0.29 21.23
N ALA A 33 -13.11 0.63 21.60
CA ALA A 33 -11.98 0.61 20.68
C ALA A 33 -11.71 -0.80 20.14
N ALA A 34 -11.82 -1.83 20.99
CA ALA A 34 -11.68 -3.23 20.58
C ALA A 34 -12.77 -3.65 19.57
N GLU A 35 -14.02 -3.23 19.80
CA GLU A 35 -15.14 -3.48 18.91
C GLU A 35 -14.98 -2.76 17.57
N ARG A 36 -14.57 -1.48 17.58
CA ARG A 36 -14.29 -0.73 16.34
C ARG A 36 -13.25 -1.43 15.46
N ILE A 37 -12.15 -1.89 16.04
CA ILE A 37 -11.10 -2.62 15.30
C ILE A 37 -11.66 -3.93 14.74
N ARG A 38 -12.42 -4.68 15.54
CA ARG A 38 -13.04 -5.93 15.10
C ARG A 38 -14.00 -5.70 13.93
N ASP A 39 -14.92 -4.75 14.07
CA ASP A 39 -15.92 -4.47 13.04
C ASP A 39 -15.26 -3.97 11.74
N ALA A 40 -14.25 -3.12 11.85
CA ALA A 40 -13.49 -2.61 10.72
C ALA A 40 -12.73 -3.75 10.00
N TYR A 41 -12.10 -4.65 10.75
CA TYR A 41 -11.40 -5.80 10.18
C TYR A 41 -12.35 -6.83 9.58
N ASP A 42 -13.47 -7.14 10.25
CA ASP A 42 -14.48 -8.08 9.75
C ASP A 42 -15.08 -7.61 8.42
N TYR A 43 -15.17 -6.29 8.21
CA TYR A 43 -15.72 -5.72 6.98
C TYR A 43 -14.69 -5.57 5.86
N HIS A 44 -13.45 -5.14 6.17
CA HIS A 44 -12.45 -4.77 5.17
C HIS A 44 -11.30 -5.79 5.03
N GLY A 45 -11.23 -6.80 5.91
CA GLY A 45 -10.26 -7.89 5.85
C GLY A 45 -8.81 -7.44 5.91
N THR A 46 -7.96 -8.11 5.12
CA THR A 46 -6.50 -7.91 5.11
C THR A 46 -6.08 -6.47 4.83
N ALA A 47 -6.81 -5.74 3.97
CA ALA A 47 -6.53 -4.33 3.69
C ALA A 47 -6.59 -3.46 4.96
N MET A 48 -7.53 -3.73 5.87
CA MET A 48 -7.58 -3.04 7.16
C MET A 48 -6.40 -3.42 8.05
N ALA A 49 -5.98 -4.68 8.06
CA ALA A 49 -4.79 -5.08 8.82
C ALA A 49 -3.51 -4.42 8.29
N ALA A 50 -3.39 -4.26 6.97
CA ALA A 50 -2.31 -3.52 6.34
C ALA A 50 -2.32 -2.04 6.74
N PHE A 51 -3.49 -1.39 6.65
CA PHE A 51 -3.68 0.00 7.05
C PHE A 51 -3.32 0.27 8.52
N LEU A 52 -3.81 -0.57 9.44
CA LEU A 52 -3.52 -0.45 10.87
C LEU A 52 -2.05 -0.74 11.22
N GLY A 53 -1.29 -1.31 10.29
CA GLY A 53 0.14 -1.56 10.40
C GLY A 53 1.02 -0.38 9.98
N LEU A 54 0.45 0.67 9.39
CA LEU A 54 1.19 1.88 8.99
C LEU A 54 1.63 2.69 10.22
N ASP A 55 2.83 3.27 10.16
CA ASP A 55 3.50 3.90 11.30
C ASP A 55 2.80 5.17 11.81
N ASP A 56 2.07 5.86 10.94
CA ASP A 56 1.36 7.11 11.20
C ASP A 56 -0.11 6.92 11.59
N ILE A 57 -0.61 5.68 11.51
CA ILE A 57 -1.98 5.35 11.86
C ILE A 57 -2.12 5.04 13.35
N ASN A 58 -3.08 5.69 14.00
CA ASN A 58 -3.48 5.35 15.36
C ASN A 58 -4.57 4.27 15.32
N PRO A 59 -4.28 3.00 15.70
CA PRO A 59 -5.24 1.91 15.56
C PRO A 59 -6.44 2.02 16.49
N TYR A 60 -6.38 2.89 17.51
CA TYR A 60 -7.48 3.10 18.47
C TYR A 60 -8.30 4.36 18.19
N GLY A 61 -8.08 5.01 17.04
CA GLY A 61 -8.84 6.19 16.61
C GLY A 61 -10.35 5.98 16.63
N GLU A 62 -11.11 7.06 16.83
CA GLU A 62 -12.58 7.00 16.81
C GLU A 62 -13.14 6.78 15.39
N HIS A 63 -12.33 7.10 14.37
CA HIS A 63 -12.76 7.13 12.98
C HIS A 63 -11.95 6.20 12.08
N ILE A 64 -11.29 5.17 12.63
CA ILE A 64 -10.37 4.28 11.88
C ILE A 64 -10.95 3.72 10.57
N ALA A 65 -12.25 3.36 10.54
CA ALA A 65 -12.89 2.85 9.34
C ALA A 65 -13.09 3.94 8.28
N LEU A 66 -13.39 5.16 8.70
CA LEU A 66 -13.51 6.30 7.79
C LEU A 66 -12.12 6.74 7.29
N ASP A 67 -11.12 6.75 8.17
CA ASP A 67 -9.74 7.08 7.81
C ASP A 67 -9.22 6.07 6.77
N PHE A 68 -9.46 4.78 6.98
CA PHE A 68 -9.20 3.75 5.98
C PHE A 68 -9.88 4.06 4.64
N LEU A 69 -11.18 4.34 4.63
CA LEU A 69 -11.92 4.62 3.40
C LEU A 69 -11.43 5.86 2.65
N ASN A 70 -10.89 6.85 3.37
CA ASN A 70 -10.36 8.07 2.77
C ASN A 70 -8.96 7.87 2.17
N CYS A 71 -8.18 6.95 2.73
CA CYS A 71 -6.81 6.69 2.29
C CYS A 71 -6.70 5.50 1.33
N TYR A 72 -7.61 4.54 1.40
CA TYR A 72 -7.50 3.31 0.62
C TYR A 72 -7.64 3.60 -0.88
N HIS A 73 -6.58 3.30 -1.62
CA HIS A 73 -6.52 3.47 -3.06
C HIS A 73 -6.94 2.19 -3.77
N GLY A 74 -6.36 1.04 -3.40
CA GLY A 74 -6.68 -0.22 -4.06
C GLY A 74 -5.82 -1.41 -3.63
N GLU A 75 -6.11 -2.54 -4.26
CA GLU A 75 -5.41 -3.82 -4.10
C GLU A 75 -4.92 -4.30 -5.46
N TYR A 76 -3.66 -4.72 -5.52
CA TYR A 76 -2.98 -5.12 -6.76
C TYR A 76 -2.20 -6.41 -6.55
N ALA A 77 -2.19 -7.30 -7.55
CA ALA A 77 -1.46 -8.56 -7.43
C ALA A 77 0.07 -8.36 -7.40
N ARG A 78 0.56 -7.26 -7.98
CA ARG A 78 2.00 -6.94 -8.10
C ARG A 78 2.20 -5.48 -8.51
N MET A 79 3.40 -4.96 -8.23
CA MET A 79 3.77 -3.58 -8.52
C MET A 79 3.62 -3.21 -10.00
N SER A 80 3.85 -4.15 -10.91
CA SER A 80 3.69 -3.88 -12.34
C SER A 80 2.27 -3.46 -12.72
N ASP A 81 1.26 -4.01 -12.04
CA ASP A 81 -0.14 -3.72 -12.34
C ASP A 81 -0.49 -2.30 -11.87
N LEU A 82 0.01 -1.88 -10.70
CA LEU A 82 -0.11 -0.49 -10.21
C LEU A 82 0.65 0.51 -11.12
N VAL A 83 1.83 0.13 -11.62
CA VAL A 83 2.59 0.94 -12.58
C VAL A 83 1.82 1.10 -13.90
N ASP A 84 1.24 0.02 -14.42
CA ASP A 84 0.42 0.08 -15.63
C ASP A 84 -0.79 1.00 -15.44
N GLU A 85 -1.49 0.87 -14.31
CA GLU A 85 -2.61 1.75 -13.97
C GLU A 85 -2.19 3.22 -13.94
N LEU A 86 -1.08 3.56 -13.27
CA LEU A 86 -0.60 4.95 -13.22
C LEU A 86 -0.23 5.49 -14.62
N ILE A 87 0.42 4.67 -15.46
CA ILE A 87 0.77 5.05 -16.83
C ILE A 87 -0.49 5.34 -17.65
N GLU A 88 -1.52 4.49 -17.50
CA GLU A 88 -2.80 4.64 -18.19
C GLU A 88 -3.60 5.86 -17.69
N GLU A 89 -3.76 6.02 -16.37
CA GLU A 89 -4.50 7.12 -15.75
C GLU A 89 -3.92 8.49 -16.12
N ARG A 90 -2.59 8.57 -16.24
CA ARG A 90 -1.89 9.81 -16.62
C ARG A 90 -1.91 10.06 -18.13
N GLY A 91 -2.43 9.11 -18.92
CA GLY A 91 -2.42 9.17 -20.38
C GLY A 91 -1.01 9.16 -20.97
N TRP A 92 -0.03 8.66 -20.22
CA TRP A 92 1.36 8.63 -20.67
C TRP A 92 1.52 7.70 -21.86
N LEU A 93 0.86 6.54 -21.84
CA LEU A 93 0.89 5.60 -22.97
C LEU A 93 0.45 6.27 -24.27
N LEU A 94 -0.70 6.96 -24.24
CA LEU A 94 -1.21 7.71 -25.40
C LEU A 94 -0.24 8.81 -25.86
N ALA A 95 0.40 9.50 -24.92
CA ALA A 95 1.40 10.51 -25.26
C ALA A 95 2.64 9.90 -25.93
N LEU A 96 3.09 8.73 -25.49
CA LEU A 96 4.20 8.01 -26.10
C LEU A 96 3.85 7.49 -27.50
N GLU A 97 2.63 6.96 -27.67
CA GLU A 97 2.12 6.54 -28.98
C GLU A 97 2.09 7.70 -29.99
N GLN A 98 1.65 8.89 -29.57
CA GLN A 98 1.69 10.10 -30.41
C GLN A 98 3.13 10.47 -30.82
N VAL A 99 4.10 10.35 -29.90
CA VAL A 99 5.51 10.59 -30.23
C VAL A 99 6.00 9.60 -31.29
N TYR A 100 5.58 8.34 -31.25
CA TYR A 100 5.95 7.37 -32.28
C TYR A 100 5.28 7.62 -33.63
N GLU A 101 4.04 8.11 -33.64
CA GLU A 101 3.37 8.51 -34.88
C GLU A 101 4.09 9.68 -35.55
N GLU A 102 4.54 10.67 -34.77
CA GLU A 102 5.26 11.85 -35.26
C GLU A 102 6.73 11.53 -35.62
N HIS A 103 7.35 10.60 -34.89
CA HIS A 103 8.76 10.24 -34.99
C HIS A 103 8.98 8.71 -34.91
N PRO A 104 8.69 7.95 -35.99
CA PRO A 104 8.76 6.49 -35.98
C PRO A 104 10.16 5.92 -35.68
N GLU A 105 11.23 6.68 -35.93
CA GLU A 105 12.60 6.30 -35.60
C GLU A 105 12.84 6.12 -34.10
N LEU A 106 11.96 6.67 -33.25
CA LEU A 106 12.07 6.63 -31.80
C LEU A 106 11.42 5.38 -31.16
N GLU A 107 10.63 4.61 -31.90
CA GLU A 107 9.90 3.44 -31.37
C GLU A 107 10.82 2.41 -30.71
N PHE A 108 12.05 2.26 -31.22
CA PHE A 108 13.05 1.34 -30.67
C PHE A 108 14.06 2.02 -29.72
N LEU A 109 13.97 3.34 -29.54
CA LEU A 109 14.92 4.15 -28.77
C LEU A 109 14.35 4.68 -27.45
N LEU A 110 13.03 4.86 -27.39
CA LEU A 110 12.33 5.35 -26.21
C LEU A 110 11.44 4.25 -25.64
N THR A 111 11.31 4.24 -24.33
CA THR A 111 10.38 3.38 -23.60
C THR A 111 10.12 4.00 -22.23
N PHE A 112 9.10 3.52 -21.52
CA PHE A 112 8.88 3.95 -20.15
C PHE A 112 9.96 3.40 -19.23
N ASP A 113 10.57 4.29 -18.47
CA ASP A 113 11.36 3.94 -17.31
C ASP A 113 10.43 3.48 -16.19
N ARG A 114 10.10 2.18 -16.18
CA ARG A 114 9.16 1.61 -15.21
C ARG A 114 9.69 1.63 -13.79
N GLU A 115 11.01 1.54 -13.60
CA GLU A 115 11.63 1.67 -12.27
C GLU A 115 11.42 3.09 -11.74
N GLY A 116 11.63 4.11 -12.57
CA GLY A 116 11.32 5.49 -12.21
C GLY A 116 9.84 5.73 -11.89
N VAL A 117 8.91 5.02 -12.55
CA VAL A 117 7.48 5.08 -12.18
C VAL A 117 7.21 4.41 -10.84
N THR A 118 7.85 3.29 -10.53
CA THR A 118 7.77 2.66 -9.20
C THR A 118 8.26 3.60 -8.10
N ASP A 119 9.39 4.27 -8.30
CA ASP A 119 9.89 5.27 -7.34
C ASP A 119 8.86 6.38 -7.09
N LEU A 120 8.19 6.86 -8.14
CA LEU A 120 7.13 7.88 -8.01
C LEU A 120 5.92 7.36 -7.21
N LEU A 121 5.55 6.09 -7.39
CA LEU A 121 4.48 5.45 -6.63
C LEU A 121 4.84 5.34 -5.15
N GLU A 122 6.03 4.84 -4.81
CA GLU A 122 6.49 4.69 -3.42
C GLU A 122 6.67 6.05 -2.71
N MET A 123 6.98 7.10 -3.46
CA MET A 123 6.99 8.47 -2.92
C MET A 123 5.58 8.94 -2.55
N ARG A 124 4.58 8.66 -3.40
CA ARG A 124 3.20 9.14 -3.26
C ARG A 124 2.35 8.32 -2.31
N TYR A 125 2.52 7.01 -2.30
CA TYR A 125 1.67 6.05 -1.62
C TYR A 125 2.41 5.31 -0.53
N ASP A 126 1.68 4.86 0.49
CA ASP A 126 2.11 3.76 1.34
C ASP A 126 1.66 2.45 0.71
N ILE A 127 2.61 1.54 0.48
CA ILE A 127 2.39 0.27 -0.20
C ILE A 127 2.80 -0.85 0.72
N VAL A 128 1.86 -1.73 1.05
CA VAL A 128 2.08 -2.88 1.95
C VAL A 128 1.92 -4.17 1.15
N ASP A 129 2.96 -5.00 1.11
CA ASP A 129 2.95 -6.30 0.45
C ASP A 129 2.68 -7.43 1.46
N LEU A 130 1.57 -8.15 1.28
CA LEU A 130 1.19 -9.33 2.06
C LEU A 130 0.88 -10.54 1.15
N GLY A 131 1.51 -10.58 -0.02
CA GLY A 131 1.17 -11.49 -1.13
C GLY A 131 0.34 -10.81 -2.22
N GLU A 132 -0.40 -9.77 -1.84
CA GLU A 132 -0.98 -8.74 -2.68
C GLU A 132 -0.51 -7.38 -2.14
N LEU A 133 -0.50 -6.36 -3.00
CA LEU A 133 -0.17 -4.99 -2.64
C LEU A 133 -1.43 -4.25 -2.23
N TYR A 134 -1.46 -3.75 -1.00
CA TYR A 134 -2.48 -2.82 -0.52
C TYR A 134 -1.91 -1.41 -0.53
N VAL A 135 -2.60 -0.49 -1.21
CA VAL A 135 -2.10 0.85 -1.52
C VAL A 135 -2.95 1.90 -0.82
N PHE A 136 -2.29 2.84 -0.15
CA PHE A 136 -2.91 3.92 0.62
C PHE A 136 -2.31 5.28 0.25
N GLU A 137 -3.15 6.31 0.12
CA GLU A 137 -2.71 7.70 0.01
C GLU A 137 -2.13 8.17 1.35
N LYS A 138 -0.99 8.88 1.29
CA LYS A 138 -0.30 9.53 2.42
C LYS A 138 -0.96 10.84 2.86
#